data_AF-A0A657AHW2-F1
#
_entry.id   AF-A0A657AHW2-F1
#
_cell.length_a   1.000
_cell.length_b   1.000
_cell.length_c   1.000
_cell.angle_alpha   90.00
_cell.angle_beta   90.00
_cell.angle_gamma   90.00
#
_symmetry.space_group_name_H-M   'P 1'
#
loop_
_entity.id
_entity.type
_entity.pdbx_description
1 polymer ?
#
loop_
_entity_poly.entity_id
_entity_poly.type
_entity_poly.pdbx_seq_one_letter_code
_entity_poly.pdbx_strand_id
1 'polypeptide(L)'
;MTKPSDDELKKALAKAAEMRESGVDSDFIAKSLLSLNYRFEVWQKVVDAAKHYLHSGQATHEHAVLVKALRDAEAIDSRNEEHEPPLGLS
;
A
#
# COMPACT_ATOMS: atom_id res chain seq x y z
N MET A 1 2.52 4.17 -20.65
CA MET A 1 3.09 5.20 -19.75
C MET A 1 4.35 4.65 -19.11
N THR A 2 5.36 5.49 -18.89
CA THR A 2 6.60 5.14 -18.19
C THR A 2 6.41 5.22 -16.68
N LYS A 3 7.05 4.32 -15.93
CA LYS A 3 7.10 4.40 -14.46
C LYS A 3 7.76 5.73 -14.07
N PRO A 4 7.20 6.50 -13.11
CA PRO A 4 7.89 7.68 -12.58
C PRO A 4 9.22 7.27 -11.94
N SER A 5 10.19 8.16 -12.04
CA SER A 5 11.41 8.08 -11.22
C SER A 5 11.09 8.21 -9.74
N ASP A 6 12.02 7.78 -8.89
CA ASP A 6 11.85 7.86 -7.44
C ASP A 6 11.68 9.32 -6.96
N ASP A 7 12.36 10.27 -7.61
CA ASP A 7 12.23 11.70 -7.31
C ASP A 7 10.87 12.26 -7.73
N GLU A 8 10.36 11.87 -8.90
CA GLU A 8 9.02 12.26 -9.35
C GLU A 8 7.94 11.70 -8.42
N LEU A 9 8.06 10.43 -8.03
CA LEU A 9 7.14 9.80 -7.08
C LEU A 9 7.20 10.48 -5.72
N LYS A 10 8.40 10.75 -5.18
CA LYS A 10 8.59 11.44 -3.91
C LYS A 10 7.95 12.84 -3.92
N LYS A 11 8.14 13.58 -5.02
CA LYS A 11 7.52 14.89 -5.20
C LYS A 11 5.99 14.80 -5.27
N ALA A 12 5.45 13.81 -5.97
CA ALA A 12 4.00 13.59 -6.06
C ALA A 12 3.39 13.23 -4.69
N LEU A 13 4.04 12.37 -3.91
CA LEU A 13 3.61 11.99 -2.56
C LEU A 13 3.64 13.17 -1.59
N ALA A 14 4.69 14.00 -1.64
CA ALA A 14 4.75 15.23 -0.86
C ALA A 14 3.60 16.17 -1.20
N LYS A 15 3.30 16.33 -2.50
CA LYS A 15 2.18 17.19 -2.91
C LYS A 15 0.83 16.65 -2.48
N ALA A 16 0.63 15.33 -2.54
CA ALA A 16 -0.59 14.70 -2.04
C ALA A 16 -0.76 14.90 -0.52
N ALA A 17 0.32 14.78 0.26
CA ALA A 17 0.27 15.07 1.69
C ALA A 17 -0.20 16.51 1.97
N GLU A 18 0.38 17.50 1.27
CA GLU A 18 -0.04 18.90 1.37
C GLU A 18 -1.52 19.10 0.99
N MET A 19 -2.00 18.49 -0.09
CA MET A 19 -3.39 18.60 -0.54
C MET A 19 -4.35 18.07 0.53
N ARG A 20 -4.01 16.94 1.14
CA ARG A 20 -4.81 16.34 2.22
C ARG A 20 -4.84 17.24 3.47
N GLU A 21 -3.70 17.80 3.86
CA GLU A 21 -3.59 18.67 5.05
C GLU A 21 -4.29 20.02 4.86
N SER A 22 -4.22 20.58 3.65
CA SER A 22 -4.87 21.85 3.31
C SER A 22 -6.36 21.71 2.97
N GLY A 23 -6.89 20.49 2.92
CA GLY A 23 -8.29 20.22 2.59
C GLY A 23 -8.65 20.41 1.11
N VAL A 24 -7.64 20.51 0.22
CA VAL A 24 -7.79 20.76 -1.22
C VAL A 24 -7.75 19.45 -2.01
N ASP A 25 -8.40 18.41 -1.48
CA ASP A 25 -8.48 17.06 -2.06
C ASP A 25 -9.93 16.69 -2.39
N SER A 26 -10.62 17.57 -3.13
CA SER A 26 -12.06 17.44 -3.43
C SER A 26 -12.41 16.15 -4.16
N ASP A 27 -11.51 15.69 -5.03
CA ASP A 27 -11.69 14.49 -5.85
C ASP A 27 -10.95 13.26 -5.29
N PHE A 28 -10.49 13.34 -4.03
CA PHE A 28 -9.79 12.26 -3.32
C PHE A 28 -8.52 11.74 -4.02
N ILE A 29 -7.90 12.54 -4.89
CA ILE A 29 -6.68 12.18 -5.61
C ILE A 29 -5.53 11.96 -4.64
N ALA A 30 -5.36 12.86 -3.67
CA ALA A 30 -4.31 12.74 -2.68
C ALA A 30 -4.56 11.56 -1.74
N LYS A 31 -5.78 11.41 -1.21
CA LYS A 31 -6.18 10.24 -0.40
C LYS A 31 -5.89 8.94 -1.15
N SER A 32 -6.26 8.87 -2.43
CA SER A 32 -6.08 7.66 -3.25
C SER A 32 -4.61 7.38 -3.52
N LEU A 33 -3.82 8.38 -3.92
CA LEU A 33 -2.39 8.21 -4.18
C LEU A 33 -1.63 7.77 -2.92
N LEU A 34 -1.90 8.41 -1.78
CA LEU A 34 -1.25 8.06 -0.51
C LEU A 34 -1.65 6.66 -0.04
N SER A 35 -2.93 6.31 -0.13
CA SER A 35 -3.41 4.96 0.20
C SER A 35 -2.80 3.89 -0.70
N LEU A 36 -2.74 4.14 -2.01
CA LEU A 36 -2.12 3.22 -2.97
C LEU A 36 -0.63 3.05 -2.70
N ASN A 37 0.10 4.14 -2.43
CA ASN A 37 1.52 4.06 -2.13
C ASN A 37 1.79 3.27 -0.84
N TYR A 38 1.01 3.52 0.22
CA TYR A 38 1.12 2.77 1.47
C TYR A 38 0.87 1.27 1.27
N ARG A 39 -0.20 0.90 0.54
CA ARG A 39 -0.48 -0.50 0.21
C ARG A 39 0.62 -1.12 -0.64
N PHE A 40 1.12 -0.37 -1.63
CA PHE A 40 2.21 -0.81 -2.48
C PHE A 40 3.47 -1.14 -1.67
N GLU A 41 3.85 -0.30 -0.72
CA GLU A 41 4.99 -0.54 0.17
C GLU A 41 4.84 -1.80 1.03
N VAL A 42 3.62 -2.12 1.48
CA VAL A 42 3.39 -3.36 2.24
C VAL A 42 3.42 -4.58 1.34
N TRP A 43 2.79 -4.52 0.17
CA TRP A 43 2.87 -5.61 -0.81
C TRP A 43 4.29 -5.84 -1.33
N GLN A 44 5.12 -4.79 -1.39
CA GLN A 44 6.54 -4.95 -1.72
C GLN A 44 7.28 -5.82 -0.68
N LYS A 45 6.95 -5.68 0.61
CA LYS A 45 7.51 -6.55 1.67
C LYS A 45 7.09 -8.01 1.50
N VAL A 46 5.86 -8.27 1.04
CA VAL A 46 5.39 -9.63 0.70
C VAL A 46 6.22 -10.21 -0.43
N VAL A 47 6.44 -9.44 -1.50
CA VAL A 47 7.26 -9.86 -2.64
C VAL A 47 8.70 -10.18 -2.21
N ASP A 48 9.29 -9.35 -1.37
CA ASP A 48 10.66 -9.57 -0.89
C ASP A 48 10.74 -10.81 0.03
N ALA A 49 9.79 -10.97 0.95
CA ALA A 49 9.70 -12.18 1.78
C ALA A 49 9.49 -13.46 0.94
N ALA A 50 8.67 -13.39 -0.11
CA ALA A 50 8.45 -14.51 -1.02
C ALA A 50 9.73 -14.89 -1.77
N LYS A 51 10.50 -13.89 -2.25
CA LYS A 51 11.81 -14.13 -2.83
C LYS A 51 12.73 -14.82 -1.82
N HIS A 52 12.86 -14.30 -0.61
CA HIS A 52 13.73 -14.90 0.41
C HIS A 52 13.36 -16.35 0.72
N TYR A 53 12.07 -16.65 0.87
CA TYR A 53 11.57 -18.00 1.10
C TYR A 53 11.89 -18.97 -0.05
N LEU A 54 11.73 -18.53 -1.30
CA LEU A 54 12.07 -19.35 -2.47
C LEU A 54 13.58 -19.60 -2.58
N HIS A 55 14.40 -18.59 -2.29
CA HIS A 55 15.86 -18.72 -2.35
C HIS A 55 16.45 -19.50 -1.17
N SER A 56 15.75 -19.58 -0.03
CA SER A 56 16.21 -20.34 1.15
C SER A 56 15.93 -21.84 1.05
N GLY A 57 15.39 -22.33 -0.07
CA GLY A 57 14.95 -23.72 -0.19
C GLY A 57 13.76 -24.03 0.72
N GLN A 58 12.89 -23.04 0.93
CA GLN A 58 11.67 -23.16 1.74
C GLN A 58 11.93 -23.39 3.24
N ALA A 59 12.96 -22.75 3.79
CA ALA A 59 13.27 -22.87 5.21
C ALA A 59 12.16 -22.28 6.12
N THR A 60 12.01 -22.89 7.30
CA THR A 60 10.90 -22.62 8.23
C THR A 60 10.86 -21.18 8.74
N HIS A 61 12.03 -20.56 8.92
CA HIS A 61 12.11 -19.16 9.37
C HIS A 61 11.52 -18.22 8.32
N GLU A 62 11.95 -18.34 7.07
CA GLU A 62 11.49 -17.53 5.95
C GLU A 62 10.02 -17.79 5.62
N HIS A 63 9.54 -19.03 5.81
CA HIS A 63 8.11 -19.34 5.77
C HIS A 63 7.32 -18.50 6.78
N ALA A 64 7.77 -18.44 8.03
CA ALA A 64 7.11 -17.65 9.08
C ALA A 64 7.13 -16.14 8.76
N VAL A 65 8.24 -15.63 8.21
CA VAL A 65 8.36 -14.24 7.74
C VAL A 65 7.37 -13.95 6.61
N LEU A 66 7.26 -14.84 5.61
CA LEU A 66 6.31 -14.71 4.51
C LEU A 66 4.85 -14.71 5.01
N VAL A 67 4.49 -15.66 5.87
CA VAL A 67 3.13 -15.74 6.45
C VAL A 67 2.80 -14.47 7.23
N LYS A 68 3.75 -13.93 7.99
CA LYS A 68 3.55 -12.66 8.70
C LYS A 68 3.33 -11.51 7.71
N ALA A 69 4.16 -11.40 6.67
CA ALA A 69 4.03 -10.34 5.67
C ALA A 69 2.67 -10.38 4.95
N LEU A 70 2.18 -11.58 4.60
CA LEU A 70 0.86 -11.77 4.00
C LEU A 70 -0.26 -11.29 4.92
N ARG A 71 -0.22 -11.68 6.21
CA ARG A 71 -1.20 -11.23 7.21
C ARG A 71 -1.20 -9.71 7.40
N ASP A 72 0.00 -9.11 7.43
CA ASP A 72 0.14 -7.65 7.56
C ASP A 72 -0.47 -6.93 6.34
N ALA A 73 -0.33 -7.50 5.13
CA ALA A 73 -0.93 -6.96 3.90
C ALA A 73 -2.47 -7.09 3.91
N GLU A 74 -2.99 -8.29 4.22
CA GLU A 74 -4.43 -8.56 4.30
C GLU A 74 -5.13 -7.64 5.32
N ALA A 75 -4.52 -7.43 6.49
CA ALA A 75 -5.07 -6.56 7.53
C ALA A 75 -5.21 -5.10 7.09
N ILE A 76 -4.38 -4.62 6.14
CA ILE A 76 -4.49 -3.26 5.62
C ILE A 76 -5.63 -3.13 4.61
N ASP A 77 -5.83 -4.15 3.78
CA ASP A 77 -6.93 -4.13 2.82
C ASP A 77 -8.28 -4.20 3.54
N SER A 78 -8.44 -5.06 4.57
CA SER A 78 -9.68 -5.13 5.36
C SER A 78 -10.03 -3.83 6.10
N ARG A 79 -9.02 -3.10 6.62
CA ARG A 79 -9.25 -1.79 7.28
C ARG A 79 -9.74 -0.71 6.32
N ASN A 80 -9.43 -0.82 5.03
CA ASN A 80 -9.89 0.14 4.03
C ASN A 80 -11.34 -0.13 3.61
N GLU A 81 -11.77 -1.40 3.58
CA GLU A 81 -13.14 -1.80 3.25
C GLU A 81 -14.17 -1.33 4.31
N GLU A 82 -13.79 -1.32 5.59
CA GLU A 82 -14.66 -0.83 6.68
C GLU A 82 -14.99 0.68 6.62
N HIS A 83 -14.28 1.45 5.78
CA HIS A 83 -14.48 2.91 5.65
C HIS A 83 -15.38 3.32 4.48
N GLU A 84 -15.94 2.37 3.73
CA GLU A 84 -16.94 2.64 2.70
C GLU A 84 -18.34 2.62 3.36
N PRO A 85 -19.08 3.76 3.42
CA PRO A 85 -20.46 3.71 3.89
C PRO A 85 -21.27 2.81 2.95
N PRO A 86 -22.19 1.98 3.47
CA PRO A 86 -23.03 1.16 2.60
C PRO A 86 -23.74 2.11 1.64
N LEU A 87 -23.73 1.78 0.34
CA LEU A 87 -24.42 2.51 -0.72
C LEU A 87 -25.94 2.51 -0.42
N GLY A 88 -26.34 3.42 0.46
CA GLY A 88 -27.70 3.73 0.79
C GLY A 88 -28.25 4.65 -0.29
N LEU A 89 -29.12 4.07 -1.12
CA LEU A 89 -30.05 4.76 -2.00
C LEU A 89 -30.57 6.05 -1.31
N SER A 90 -30.35 7.18 -1.96
CA SER A 90 -31.03 8.46 -1.71
C SER A 90 -31.75 8.86 -2.99
#